data_AF-H6C7J6-F1
#
_entry.id   AF-H6C7J6-F1
#
_cell.length_a   1.000
_cell.length_b   1.000
_cell.length_c   1.000
_cell.angle_alpha   90.00
_cell.angle_beta   90.00
_cell.angle_gamma   90.00
#
_symmetry.space_group_name_H-M   'P 1'
#
loop_
_entity.id
_entity.type
_entity.pdbx_description
1 polymer ?
#
loop_
_entity_poly.entity_id
_entity_poly.type
_entity_poly.pdbx_seq_one_letter_code
_entity_poly.pdbx_strand_id
1 'polypeptide(L)'
;MAAPHLDIPESTSTVDVSIIDTSFLISDAPSSYFFGPDIKGFETFTANAYSFFITHTDRSTGKTTRLLFDLGPPKNWEQDLAPFLVEVVHGWGSKIEIKKYVSEILEENGVSLDTIDAVVWSHPHWDHIGRPSLFPETTDLIVGPGVKEAFAPGYPEKPTSPVLSREFADRKVTELDFSDSTLEIGGFKALDYFGDGSLYFLSAPGHAVGHMVALARTAAATGSSPSTYILMGGDSFHHGSQLRPHKYAPLPDEIELPKLQHNTKSEFKSDETVTVAAETNNGSTGGTSKGPNIAASHLCFCPGHLFESVHPTHRHIPAHYQAHMSAYHADPKTTPFFTISQTEDGQTLAVDIDEARKTIRNLQPFDGADNVLVIAAHDITMADVIDTYFPNGRANDWKQKGWKEKGRWRFLKDLLPAVEIAKQEEQEKEQQQQQQQKA
;
A
#
# COMPACT_ATOMS: atom_id res chain seq x y z
N MET A 1 0.95 5.69 23.28
CA MET A 1 1.91 6.81 23.50
C MET A 1 1.89 7.71 22.28
N ALA A 2 2.21 9.01 22.40
CA ALA A 2 2.38 9.85 21.21
C ALA A 2 3.54 9.32 20.35
N ALA A 3 3.42 9.43 19.02
CA ALA A 3 4.52 9.12 18.11
C ALA A 3 5.73 10.03 18.42
N PRO A 4 6.96 9.52 18.28
CA PRO A 4 8.16 10.32 18.48
C PRO A 4 8.27 11.37 17.38
N HIS A 5 9.11 12.37 17.61
CA HIS A 5 9.47 13.34 16.57
C HIS A 5 10.15 12.61 15.40
N LEU A 6 9.76 12.93 14.16
CA LEU A 6 10.27 12.29 12.95
C LEU A 6 11.49 13.01 12.37
N ASP A 7 11.91 14.12 12.97
CA ASP A 7 13.07 14.93 12.54
C ASP A 7 12.99 15.42 11.08
N ILE A 8 11.77 15.62 10.57
CA ILE A 8 11.54 16.20 9.25
C ILE A 8 11.91 17.70 9.29
N PRO A 9 12.82 18.19 8.44
CA PRO A 9 13.17 19.60 8.40
C PRO A 9 11.95 20.51 8.15
N GLU A 10 11.93 21.67 8.78
CA GLU A 10 10.88 22.68 8.55
C GLU A 10 10.99 23.26 7.14
N SER A 11 9.86 23.36 6.44
CA SER A 11 9.77 24.01 5.13
C SER A 11 8.36 24.50 4.83
N THR A 12 8.29 25.49 3.94
CA THR A 12 7.03 26.01 3.37
C THR A 12 6.79 25.55 1.92
N SER A 13 7.74 24.82 1.35
CA SER A 13 7.63 24.22 0.02
C SER A 13 6.86 22.92 0.08
N THR A 14 6.05 22.66 -0.94
CA THR A 14 5.14 21.51 -1.01
C THR A 14 5.12 20.96 -2.43
N VAL A 15 4.75 19.70 -2.58
CA VAL A 15 4.43 19.09 -3.87
C VAL A 15 2.94 18.77 -3.97
N ASP A 16 2.41 18.79 -5.18
CA ASP A 16 1.09 18.25 -5.49
C ASP A 16 1.21 16.74 -5.72
N VAL A 17 0.37 15.95 -5.07
CA VAL A 17 0.35 14.49 -5.19
C VAL A 17 -1.02 14.06 -5.70
N SER A 18 -1.06 13.27 -6.78
CA SER A 18 -2.26 12.56 -7.22
C SER A 18 -2.00 11.07 -7.18
N ILE A 19 -2.98 10.28 -6.74
CA ILE A 19 -2.88 8.81 -6.70
C ILE A 19 -3.50 8.26 -7.97
N ILE A 20 -2.77 7.41 -8.68
CA ILE A 20 -3.22 6.68 -9.86
C ILE A 20 -3.56 5.26 -9.41
N ASP A 21 -4.81 4.86 -9.65
CA ASP A 21 -5.18 3.44 -9.68
C ASP A 21 -4.53 2.82 -10.92
N THR A 22 -3.58 1.92 -10.71
CA THR A 22 -2.83 1.28 -11.81
C THR A 22 -3.68 0.28 -12.59
N SER A 23 -4.95 0.11 -12.24
CA SER A 23 -5.88 -0.89 -12.77
C SER A 23 -5.43 -2.33 -12.57
N PHE A 24 -4.50 -2.54 -11.64
CA PHE A 24 -4.02 -3.83 -11.21
C PHE A 24 -4.86 -4.36 -10.06
N LEU A 25 -5.30 -5.60 -10.20
CA LEU A 25 -5.89 -6.39 -9.14
C LEU A 25 -5.30 -7.79 -9.18
N ILE A 26 -4.73 -8.24 -8.07
CA ILE A 26 -4.39 -9.63 -7.82
C ILE A 26 -5.34 -10.19 -6.77
N SER A 27 -6.08 -11.24 -7.12
CA SER A 27 -7.01 -11.94 -6.22
C SER A 27 -6.54 -13.35 -5.95
N ASP A 28 -6.97 -13.91 -4.83
CA ASP A 28 -6.60 -15.25 -4.36
C ASP A 28 -5.07 -15.41 -4.16
N ALA A 29 -4.35 -14.31 -3.86
CA ALA A 29 -2.92 -14.34 -3.61
C ALA A 29 -2.63 -15.09 -2.30
N PRO A 30 -1.76 -16.12 -2.28
CA PRO A 30 -1.47 -16.88 -1.07
C PRO A 30 -0.82 -15.98 -0.01
N SER A 31 -1.48 -15.80 1.13
CA SER A 31 -0.97 -14.90 2.19
C SER A 31 0.41 -15.32 2.69
N SER A 32 0.66 -16.63 2.75
CA SER A 32 1.90 -17.25 3.22
C SER A 32 3.14 -16.91 2.40
N TYR A 33 3.02 -16.36 1.19
CA TYR A 33 4.19 -15.83 0.47
C TYR A 33 4.62 -14.45 0.98
N PHE A 34 3.69 -13.66 1.50
CA PHE A 34 3.92 -12.25 1.81
C PHE A 34 4.05 -12.00 3.31
N PHE A 35 3.23 -12.66 4.12
CA PHE A 35 3.16 -12.43 5.55
C PHE A 35 2.77 -13.67 6.34
N GLY A 36 3.24 -13.72 7.59
CA GLY A 36 2.96 -14.81 8.53
C GLY A 36 3.11 -14.38 9.98
N PRO A 37 2.76 -15.22 10.97
CA PRO A 37 2.34 -16.61 10.82
C PRO A 37 0.94 -16.77 10.23
N ASP A 38 0.64 -17.94 9.67
CA ASP A 38 -0.68 -18.25 9.11
C ASP A 38 -1.79 -18.11 10.17
N ILE A 39 -2.89 -17.49 9.78
CA ILE A 39 -4.13 -17.42 10.57
C ILE A 39 -5.21 -18.15 9.79
N LYS A 40 -5.77 -19.21 10.40
CA LYS A 40 -6.87 -19.99 9.82
C LYS A 40 -8.06 -19.10 9.50
N GLY A 41 -8.55 -19.17 8.26
CA GLY A 41 -9.56 -18.28 7.70
C GLY A 41 -9.00 -17.05 6.97
N PHE A 42 -7.67 -16.95 6.82
CA PHE A 42 -7.01 -15.90 6.04
C PHE A 42 -5.82 -16.45 5.23
N GLU A 43 -6.10 -17.44 4.38
CA GLU A 43 -5.12 -18.14 3.55
C GLU A 43 -4.80 -17.39 2.24
N THR A 44 -5.71 -16.52 1.79
CA THR A 44 -5.53 -15.71 0.58
C THR A 44 -6.01 -14.29 0.79
N PHE A 45 -5.40 -13.33 0.10
CA PHE A 45 -5.80 -11.93 0.11
C PHE A 45 -5.89 -11.35 -1.29
N THR A 46 -6.48 -10.16 -1.39
CA THR A 46 -6.53 -9.38 -2.63
C THR A 46 -5.66 -8.15 -2.46
N ALA A 47 -4.91 -7.79 -3.49
CA ALA A 47 -4.07 -6.60 -3.51
C ALA A 47 -4.24 -5.84 -4.83
N ASN A 48 -3.91 -4.55 -4.79
CA ASN A 48 -3.78 -3.68 -5.94
C ASN A 48 -2.37 -3.07 -5.98
N ALA A 49 -2.11 -2.12 -6.87
CA ALA A 49 -0.91 -1.27 -6.81
C ALA A 49 -1.29 0.18 -7.06
N TYR A 50 -0.62 1.10 -6.37
CA TYR A 50 -0.76 2.54 -6.61
C TYR A 50 0.49 3.09 -7.31
N SER A 51 0.26 4.05 -8.20
CA SER A 51 1.32 4.95 -8.70
C SER A 51 1.02 6.36 -8.20
N PHE A 52 2.04 7.15 -7.93
CA PHE A 52 1.88 8.52 -7.45
C PHE A 52 2.41 9.51 -8.48
N PHE A 53 1.53 10.37 -8.98
CA PHE A 53 1.88 11.47 -9.85
C PHE A 53 2.17 12.72 -9.04
N ILE A 54 3.45 13.09 -8.99
CA ILE A 54 3.98 14.17 -8.15
C ILE A 54 4.33 15.35 -9.05
N THR A 55 3.81 16.52 -8.74
CA THR A 55 4.16 17.78 -9.43
C THR A 55 4.78 18.75 -8.44
N HIS A 56 6.00 19.19 -8.73
CA HIS A 56 6.70 20.26 -8.03
C HIS A 56 6.75 21.50 -8.92
N THR A 57 6.58 22.68 -8.34
CA THR A 57 6.85 23.94 -9.03
C THR A 57 7.77 24.79 -8.16
N ASP A 58 9.00 24.99 -8.64
CA ASP A 58 9.97 25.84 -7.99
C ASP A 58 9.47 27.28 -8.00
N ARG A 59 9.25 27.85 -6.81
CA ARG A 59 8.71 29.20 -6.65
C ARG A 59 9.66 30.30 -7.12
N SER A 60 10.95 30.03 -7.17
CA SER A 60 11.98 30.99 -7.57
C SER A 60 12.16 31.03 -9.10
N THR A 61 12.07 29.88 -9.77
CA THR A 61 12.29 29.78 -11.22
C THR A 61 11.00 29.65 -12.02
N GLY A 62 9.89 29.24 -11.38
CA GLY A 62 8.64 28.88 -12.05
C GLY A 62 8.71 27.54 -12.80
N LYS A 63 9.82 26.80 -12.71
CA LYS A 63 9.97 25.50 -13.38
C LYS A 63 9.06 24.46 -12.70
N THR A 64 8.25 23.79 -13.50
CA THR A 64 7.49 22.62 -13.08
C THR A 64 8.28 21.35 -13.38
N THR A 65 8.36 20.45 -12.41
CA THR A 65 8.93 19.10 -12.55
C THR A 65 7.85 18.07 -12.21
N ARG A 66 7.71 17.02 -13.02
CA ARG A 66 6.71 15.96 -12.86
C ARG A 66 7.37 14.60 -12.72
N LEU A 67 7.02 13.89 -11.66
CA LEU A 67 7.55 12.57 -11.34
C LEU A 67 6.40 11.55 -11.24
N LEU A 68 6.69 10.31 -11.62
CA LEU A 68 5.87 9.15 -11.30
C LEU A 68 6.65 8.30 -10.29
N PHE A 69 6.09 8.06 -9.11
CA PHE A 69 6.62 7.10 -8.15
C PHE A 69 5.86 5.78 -8.30
N ASP A 70 6.57 4.76 -8.77
CA ASP A 70 6.08 3.49 -9.29
C ASP A 70 5.13 3.62 -10.49
N LEU A 71 4.97 2.52 -11.23
CA LEU A 71 4.14 2.44 -12.44
C LEU A 71 3.16 1.25 -12.44
N GLY A 72 3.07 0.51 -11.34
CA GLY A 72 2.31 -0.74 -11.30
C GLY A 72 2.96 -1.85 -12.14
N PRO A 73 2.26 -2.98 -12.36
CA PRO A 73 2.72 -4.01 -13.26
C PRO A 73 2.56 -3.61 -14.73
N PRO A 74 3.39 -4.16 -15.64
CA PRO A 74 3.12 -4.05 -17.06
C PRO A 74 1.80 -4.76 -17.42
N LYS A 75 0.90 -4.08 -18.14
CA LYS A 75 -0.38 -4.64 -18.60
C LYS A 75 -0.24 -5.97 -19.33
N ASN A 76 0.70 -6.06 -20.26
CA ASN A 76 1.02 -7.28 -21.01
C ASN A 76 2.16 -8.05 -20.32
N TRP A 77 2.02 -8.35 -19.03
CA TRP A 77 3.09 -8.88 -18.19
C TRP A 77 3.75 -10.16 -18.72
N GLU A 78 3.00 -11.05 -19.36
CA GLU A 78 3.55 -12.26 -19.99
C GLU A 78 4.56 -11.96 -21.11
N GLN A 79 4.45 -10.80 -21.77
CA GLN A 79 5.35 -10.35 -22.84
C GLN A 79 6.37 -9.31 -22.37
N ASP A 80 6.08 -8.63 -21.26
CA ASP A 80 6.84 -7.50 -20.75
C ASP A 80 7.67 -7.80 -19.50
N LEU A 81 7.74 -9.07 -19.10
CA LEU A 81 8.63 -9.56 -18.05
C LEU A 81 9.61 -10.59 -18.60
N ALA A 82 10.70 -10.82 -17.86
CA ALA A 82 11.62 -11.91 -18.17
C ALA A 82 10.89 -13.28 -18.08
N PRO A 83 11.15 -14.23 -19.00
CA PRO A 83 10.40 -15.49 -19.04
C PRO A 83 10.41 -16.29 -17.73
N PHE A 84 11.53 -16.30 -17.00
CA PHE A 84 11.59 -17.00 -15.71
C PHE A 84 10.64 -16.39 -14.66
N LEU A 85 10.44 -15.07 -14.71
CA LEU A 85 9.55 -14.37 -13.79
C LEU A 85 8.08 -14.63 -14.16
N VAL A 86 7.77 -14.74 -15.45
CA VAL A 86 6.43 -15.13 -15.92
C VAL A 86 6.03 -16.50 -15.35
N GLU A 87 6.94 -17.48 -15.38
CA GLU A 87 6.70 -18.80 -14.78
C GLU A 87 6.48 -18.74 -13.27
N VAL A 88 7.24 -17.90 -12.55
CA VAL A 88 7.06 -17.69 -11.10
C VAL A 88 5.68 -17.11 -10.79
N VAL A 89 5.27 -16.07 -11.54
CA VAL A 89 3.97 -15.41 -11.34
C VAL A 89 2.81 -16.36 -11.67
N HIS A 90 2.91 -17.18 -12.72
CA HIS A 90 1.93 -18.26 -12.98
C HIS A 90 1.89 -19.28 -11.83
N GLY A 91 3.05 -19.61 -11.25
CA GLY A 91 3.18 -20.57 -10.15
C GLY A 91 2.43 -20.18 -8.88
N TRP A 92 2.11 -18.89 -8.69
CA TRP A 92 1.33 -18.43 -7.54
C TRP A 92 -0.14 -18.85 -7.57
N GLY A 93 -0.67 -19.17 -8.76
CA GLY A 93 -2.08 -19.57 -8.92
C GLY A 93 -3.10 -18.45 -8.69
N SER A 94 -2.64 -17.21 -8.54
CA SER A 94 -3.47 -16.02 -8.33
C SER A 94 -4.19 -15.60 -9.61
N LYS A 95 -5.31 -14.88 -9.46
CA LYS A 95 -5.99 -14.22 -10.59
C LYS A 95 -5.44 -12.82 -10.74
N ILE A 96 -4.87 -12.52 -11.90
CA ILE A 96 -4.28 -11.21 -12.21
C ILE A 96 -5.13 -10.50 -13.26
N GLU A 97 -5.57 -9.29 -12.94
CA GLU A 97 -6.25 -8.37 -13.85
C GLU A 97 -5.44 -7.07 -13.92
N ILE A 98 -5.03 -6.69 -15.13
CA ILE A 98 -4.36 -5.41 -15.39
C ILE A 98 -4.98 -4.82 -16.64
N LYS A 99 -5.71 -3.72 -16.52
CA LYS A 99 -6.47 -3.16 -17.66
C LYS A 99 -5.65 -2.20 -18.50
N LYS A 100 -4.74 -1.45 -17.88
CA LYS A 100 -4.01 -0.34 -18.50
C LYS A 100 -2.58 -0.24 -17.96
N TYR A 101 -1.67 0.24 -18.78
CA TYR A 101 -0.43 0.83 -18.29
C TYR A 101 -0.71 2.20 -17.67
N VAL A 102 0.12 2.63 -16.73
CA VAL A 102 0.07 4.01 -16.23
C VAL A 102 0.27 5.03 -17.35
N SER A 103 1.08 4.74 -18.39
CA SER A 103 1.21 5.59 -19.57
C SER A 103 -0.12 5.78 -20.32
N GLU A 104 -0.88 4.72 -20.53
CA GLU A 104 -2.22 4.79 -21.15
C GLU A 104 -3.17 5.64 -20.28
N ILE A 105 -3.13 5.46 -18.95
CA ILE A 105 -3.95 6.25 -18.01
C ILE A 105 -3.61 7.75 -18.09
N LEU A 106 -2.33 8.10 -18.23
CA LEU A 106 -1.91 9.49 -18.37
C LEU A 106 -2.40 10.11 -19.69
N GLU A 107 -2.15 9.43 -20.81
CA GLU A 107 -2.50 9.95 -22.15
C GLU A 107 -4.01 10.11 -22.34
N GLU A 108 -4.80 9.12 -21.92
CA GLU A 108 -6.26 9.18 -21.99
C GLU A 108 -6.86 10.34 -21.19
N ASN A 109 -6.14 10.80 -20.15
CA ASN A 109 -6.54 11.90 -19.30
C ASN A 109 -5.78 13.20 -19.60
N GLY A 110 -5.16 13.30 -20.79
CA GLY A 110 -4.61 14.53 -21.33
C GLY A 110 -3.21 14.90 -20.82
N VAL A 111 -2.49 13.98 -20.18
CA VAL A 111 -1.09 14.17 -19.77
C VAL A 111 -0.17 13.52 -20.79
N SER A 112 0.54 14.33 -21.58
CA SER A 112 1.57 13.82 -22.51
C SER A 112 2.76 13.25 -21.73
N LEU A 113 3.26 12.10 -22.16
CA LEU A 113 4.44 11.45 -21.57
C LEU A 113 5.71 12.29 -21.70
N ASP A 114 5.81 13.15 -22.72
CA ASP A 114 6.92 14.11 -22.90
C ASP A 114 7.02 15.13 -21.74
N THR A 115 5.96 15.26 -20.95
CA THR A 115 5.91 16.19 -19.82
C THR A 115 6.39 15.57 -18.50
N ILE A 116 6.72 14.27 -18.50
CA ILE A 116 7.20 13.52 -17.34
C ILE A 116 8.73 13.59 -17.30
N ASP A 117 9.27 14.26 -16.27
CA ASP A 117 10.72 14.43 -16.13
C ASP A 117 11.40 13.16 -15.63
N ALA A 118 10.77 12.40 -14.74
CA ALA A 118 11.33 11.13 -14.27
C ALA A 118 10.27 10.11 -13.82
N VAL A 119 10.63 8.84 -13.98
CA VAL A 119 10.02 7.69 -13.30
C VAL A 119 10.95 7.28 -12.17
N VAL A 120 10.37 7.06 -10.98
CA VAL A 120 11.07 6.61 -9.78
C VAL A 120 10.55 5.22 -9.45
N TRP A 121 11.42 4.22 -9.39
CA TRP A 121 11.06 2.92 -8.84
C TRP A 121 11.35 2.90 -7.35
N SER A 122 10.34 2.60 -6.54
CA SER A 122 10.54 2.23 -5.13
C SER A 122 11.51 1.06 -5.05
N HIS A 123 11.36 0.07 -5.93
CA HIS A 123 12.25 -1.06 -6.15
C HIS A 123 11.88 -1.80 -7.46
N PRO A 124 12.71 -2.73 -7.96
CA PRO A 124 12.51 -3.34 -9.28
C PRO A 124 11.72 -4.66 -9.26
N HIS A 125 10.65 -4.77 -8.46
CA HIS A 125 9.68 -5.86 -8.59
C HIS A 125 8.66 -5.59 -9.70
N TRP A 126 8.13 -6.67 -10.26
CA TRP A 126 7.37 -6.68 -11.51
C TRP A 126 6.12 -5.78 -11.48
N ASP A 127 5.53 -5.62 -10.32
CA ASP A 127 4.33 -4.86 -9.99
C ASP A 127 4.59 -3.39 -9.60
N HIS A 128 5.84 -2.94 -9.70
CA HIS A 128 6.24 -1.54 -9.47
C HIS A 128 6.83 -0.87 -10.70
N ILE A 129 7.44 -1.66 -11.59
CA ILE A 129 8.32 -1.12 -12.64
C ILE A 129 7.60 -0.54 -13.85
N GLY A 130 6.41 -1.04 -14.18
CA GLY A 130 5.56 -0.73 -15.35
C GLY A 130 6.22 -0.07 -16.57
N ARG A 131 6.82 -0.85 -17.47
CA ARG A 131 7.29 -0.49 -18.83
C ARG A 131 7.77 0.97 -19.08
N PRO A 132 8.87 1.44 -18.45
CA PRO A 132 9.44 2.76 -18.71
C PRO A 132 9.79 3.02 -20.18
N SER A 133 10.04 1.98 -20.98
CA SER A 133 10.29 2.06 -22.43
C SER A 133 9.16 2.70 -23.26
N LEU A 134 7.96 2.90 -22.69
CA LEU A 134 6.89 3.69 -23.33
C LEU A 134 7.05 5.20 -23.16
N PHE A 135 7.85 5.65 -22.19
CA PHE A 135 8.17 7.05 -21.99
C PHE A 135 9.32 7.46 -22.91
N PRO A 136 9.36 8.73 -23.37
CA PRO A 136 10.47 9.26 -24.15
C PRO A 136 11.82 9.09 -23.44
N GLU A 137 12.90 9.02 -24.21
CA GLU A 137 14.28 8.94 -23.71
C GLU A 137 14.68 10.11 -22.79
N THR A 138 13.95 11.23 -22.87
CA THR A 138 14.13 12.41 -22.00
C THR A 138 13.59 12.21 -20.58
N THR A 139 12.79 11.16 -20.34
CA THR A 139 12.32 10.81 -18.99
C THR A 139 13.39 10.00 -18.27
N ASP A 140 13.95 10.57 -17.21
CA ASP A 140 14.95 9.91 -16.37
C ASP A 140 14.33 8.68 -15.67
N LEU A 141 15.14 7.65 -15.45
CA LEU A 141 14.80 6.56 -14.52
C LEU A 141 15.62 6.71 -13.24
N ILE A 142 14.94 6.86 -12.11
CA ILE A 142 15.55 7.00 -10.78
C ILE A 142 15.33 5.71 -9.99
N VAL A 143 16.41 5.16 -9.45
CA VAL A 143 16.41 3.88 -8.72
C VAL A 143 17.22 3.98 -7.43
N GLY A 144 16.95 3.12 -6.46
CA GLY A 144 17.72 3.07 -5.22
C GLY A 144 19.06 2.31 -5.35
N PRO A 145 19.87 2.30 -4.27
CA PRO A 145 21.23 1.77 -4.29
C PRO A 145 21.33 0.31 -4.76
N GLY A 146 22.29 0.01 -5.63
CA GLY A 146 22.62 -1.34 -6.10
C GLY A 146 21.72 -1.89 -7.22
N VAL A 147 20.68 -1.16 -7.65
CA VAL A 147 19.78 -1.63 -8.72
C VAL A 147 20.51 -1.77 -10.06
N LYS A 148 21.39 -0.83 -10.41
CA LYS A 148 22.16 -0.89 -11.66
C LYS A 148 23.09 -2.09 -11.65
N GLU A 149 23.81 -2.32 -10.55
CA GLU A 149 24.69 -3.49 -10.42
C GLU A 149 23.89 -4.80 -10.46
N ALA A 150 22.76 -4.86 -9.75
CA ALA A 150 21.95 -6.07 -9.63
C ALA A 150 21.14 -6.40 -10.89
N PHE A 151 20.68 -5.41 -11.65
CA PHE A 151 19.68 -5.65 -12.70
C PHE A 151 20.02 -5.09 -14.08
N ALA A 152 20.87 -4.08 -14.21
CA ALA A 152 21.28 -3.56 -15.52
C ALA A 152 22.36 -4.47 -16.16
N PRO A 153 22.44 -4.57 -17.50
CA PRO A 153 21.60 -3.91 -18.50
C PRO A 153 20.18 -4.47 -18.64
N GLY A 154 19.75 -5.50 -17.88
CA GLY A 154 18.44 -6.17 -17.99
C GLY A 154 18.48 -7.48 -18.76
N TYR A 155 17.36 -8.20 -18.87
CA TYR A 155 17.21 -9.40 -19.72
C TYR A 155 16.95 -9.00 -21.19
N PRO A 156 17.51 -9.72 -22.19
CA PRO A 156 18.29 -10.95 -22.09
C PRO A 156 19.79 -10.79 -21.83
N GLU A 157 20.35 -9.59 -21.93
CA GLU A 157 21.80 -9.33 -21.79
C GLU A 157 22.36 -9.77 -20.44
N LYS A 158 21.54 -9.68 -19.39
CA LYS A 158 21.73 -10.24 -18.06
C LYS A 158 20.63 -11.28 -17.80
N PRO A 159 20.89 -12.59 -18.04
CA PRO A 159 19.88 -13.64 -17.97
C PRO A 159 19.18 -13.79 -16.62
N THR A 160 19.80 -13.34 -15.53
CA THR A 160 19.24 -13.40 -14.17
C THR A 160 18.42 -12.17 -13.79
N SER A 161 18.35 -11.14 -14.64
CA SER A 161 17.60 -9.93 -14.33
C SER A 161 16.10 -10.15 -14.59
N PRO A 162 15.21 -9.84 -13.63
CA PRO A 162 13.76 -9.91 -13.85
C PRO A 162 13.25 -8.78 -14.74
N VAL A 163 14.06 -7.73 -14.92
CA VAL A 163 13.74 -6.52 -15.68
C VAL A 163 14.32 -6.62 -17.09
N LEU A 164 13.54 -6.25 -18.10
CA LEU A 164 13.97 -6.28 -19.50
C LEU A 164 14.92 -5.13 -19.84
N SER A 165 15.87 -5.36 -20.75
CA SER A 165 16.94 -4.39 -21.04
C SER A 165 16.48 -3.07 -21.61
N ARG A 166 15.40 -3.11 -22.38
CA ARG A 166 14.77 -1.92 -22.94
C ARG A 166 14.29 -0.92 -21.87
N GLU A 167 14.05 -1.36 -20.62
CA GLU A 167 13.59 -0.45 -19.56
C GLU A 167 14.71 0.47 -19.05
N PHE A 168 15.98 0.10 -19.29
CA PHE A 168 17.15 0.93 -18.99
C PHE A 168 17.72 1.65 -20.23
N ALA A 169 17.37 1.20 -21.43
CA ALA A 169 17.99 1.64 -22.68
C ALA A 169 17.69 3.12 -23.00
N ASP A 170 18.69 3.77 -23.61
CA ASP A 170 18.64 5.09 -24.23
C ASP A 170 18.16 6.25 -23.33
N ARG A 171 18.09 6.03 -22.01
CA ARG A 171 17.71 7.04 -21.01
C ARG A 171 18.78 7.20 -19.94
N LYS A 172 18.70 8.30 -19.21
CA LYS A 172 19.52 8.51 -18.02
C LYS A 172 18.97 7.70 -16.86
N VAL A 173 19.75 6.73 -16.40
CA VAL A 173 19.46 5.94 -15.19
C VAL A 173 20.28 6.47 -14.01
N THR A 174 19.60 7.16 -13.10
CA THR A 174 20.18 7.74 -11.88
C THR A 174 19.96 6.79 -10.71
N GLU A 175 21.05 6.23 -10.18
CA GLU A 175 21.02 5.47 -8.93
C GLU A 175 21.30 6.42 -7.77
N LEU A 176 20.38 6.49 -6.80
CA LEU A 176 20.53 7.34 -5.63
C LEU A 176 21.56 6.76 -4.67
N ASP A 177 22.38 7.63 -4.08
CA ASP A 177 23.36 7.27 -3.07
C ASP A 177 22.99 7.94 -1.73
N PHE A 178 22.88 7.12 -0.69
CA PHE A 178 22.54 7.54 0.66
C PHE A 178 23.75 7.51 1.62
N SER A 179 24.92 7.00 1.19
CA SER A 179 26.07 6.77 2.09
C SER A 179 26.59 8.06 2.71
N ASP A 180 26.61 9.14 1.93
CA ASP A 180 27.12 10.44 2.35
C ASP A 180 26.03 11.34 2.95
N SER A 181 24.78 10.84 3.04
CA SER A 181 23.69 11.64 3.62
C SER A 181 23.82 11.76 5.14
N THR A 182 23.85 13.02 5.59
CA THR A 182 23.77 13.40 7.01
C THR A 182 22.32 13.60 7.46
N LEU A 183 21.37 13.65 6.54
CA LEU A 183 19.95 13.81 6.85
C LEU A 183 19.34 12.45 7.23
N GLU A 184 18.72 12.40 8.40
CA GLU A 184 17.94 11.26 8.86
C GLU A 184 16.53 11.72 9.24
N ILE A 185 15.53 10.98 8.74
CA ILE A 185 14.11 11.24 9.02
C ILE A 185 13.49 9.95 9.54
N GLY A 186 13.00 9.98 10.77
CA GLY A 186 12.34 8.83 11.42
C GLY A 186 13.17 7.54 11.42
N GLY A 187 14.50 7.65 11.49
CA GLY A 187 15.43 6.53 11.48
C GLY A 187 15.85 6.04 10.09
N PHE A 188 15.45 6.73 9.01
CA PHE A 188 15.90 6.45 7.65
C PHE A 188 16.91 7.49 7.17
N LYS A 189 17.96 7.06 6.46
CA LYS A 189 18.78 7.96 5.65
C LYS A 189 17.92 8.59 4.57
N ALA A 190 18.01 9.91 4.42
CA ALA A 190 17.11 10.66 3.54
C ALA A 190 17.87 11.54 2.55
N LEU A 191 17.27 11.78 1.40
CA LEU A 191 17.71 12.77 0.41
C LEU A 191 16.57 13.74 0.16
N ASP A 192 16.82 15.04 0.28
CA ASP A 192 15.90 16.08 -0.15
C ASP A 192 16.05 16.28 -1.66
N TYR A 193 15.09 15.77 -2.44
CA TYR A 193 15.23 15.67 -3.89
C TYR A 193 15.27 17.03 -4.58
N PHE A 194 14.45 17.98 -4.10
CA PHE A 194 14.41 19.34 -4.65
C PHE A 194 15.31 20.32 -3.86
N GLY A 195 15.82 19.90 -2.70
CA GLY A 195 16.62 20.75 -1.81
C GLY A 195 15.82 21.84 -1.10
N ASP A 196 14.49 21.76 -1.15
CA ASP A 196 13.57 22.74 -0.57
C ASP A 196 12.65 22.14 0.50
N GLY A 197 12.82 20.85 0.82
CA GLY A 197 12.07 20.13 1.84
C GLY A 197 10.64 19.73 1.46
N SER A 198 10.31 19.74 0.18
CA SER A 198 8.99 19.36 -0.34
C SER A 198 8.85 17.88 -0.68
N LEU A 199 9.94 17.19 -1.04
CA LEU A 199 9.96 15.76 -1.36
C LEU A 199 11.28 15.13 -0.90
N TYR A 200 11.17 14.08 -0.11
CA TYR A 200 12.33 13.28 0.32
C TYR A 200 12.24 11.86 -0.22
N PHE A 201 13.37 11.29 -0.64
CA PHE A 201 13.53 9.84 -0.75
C PHE A 201 14.20 9.32 0.51
N LEU A 202 13.69 8.21 1.06
CA LEU A 202 14.20 7.57 2.26
C LEU A 202 14.68 6.15 1.91
N SER A 203 15.91 5.83 2.28
CA SER A 203 16.47 4.48 2.10
C SER A 203 15.75 3.51 3.02
N ALA A 204 15.04 2.53 2.47
CA ALA A 204 14.19 1.58 3.19
C ALA A 204 14.59 0.14 2.87
N PRO A 205 15.82 -0.28 3.19
CA PRO A 205 16.37 -1.56 2.73
C PRO A 205 15.67 -2.78 3.32
N GLY A 206 15.92 -3.93 2.69
CA GLY A 206 15.60 -5.26 3.19
C GLY A 206 14.59 -6.02 2.34
N HIS A 207 13.51 -5.38 1.89
CA HIS A 207 12.53 -6.05 1.03
C HIS A 207 13.14 -6.44 -0.32
N ALA A 208 13.70 -5.46 -1.04
CA ALA A 208 14.36 -5.66 -2.32
C ALA A 208 15.63 -4.82 -2.42
N VAL A 209 16.52 -5.18 -3.36
CA VAL A 209 17.69 -4.35 -3.69
C VAL A 209 17.21 -2.97 -4.16
N GLY A 210 17.77 -1.93 -3.56
CA GLY A 210 17.41 -0.54 -3.84
C GLY A 210 16.05 -0.10 -3.31
N HIS A 211 15.40 -0.88 -2.43
CA HIS A 211 14.11 -0.48 -1.89
C HIS A 211 14.17 0.86 -1.14
N MET A 212 13.31 1.78 -1.56
CA MET A 212 13.18 3.12 -0.99
C MET A 212 11.72 3.57 -0.95
N VAL A 213 11.43 4.52 -0.07
CA VAL A 213 10.10 5.15 0.06
C VAL A 213 10.20 6.65 -0.20
N ALA A 214 9.09 7.28 -0.60
CA ALA A 214 9.03 8.72 -0.78
C ALA A 214 8.19 9.38 0.33
N LEU A 215 8.64 10.52 0.84
CA LEU A 215 7.92 11.36 1.79
C LEU A 215 7.64 12.73 1.17
N ALA A 216 6.40 12.96 0.77
CA ALA A 216 5.96 14.18 0.11
C ALA A 216 5.27 15.12 1.11
N ARG A 217 5.72 16.37 1.21
CA ARG A 217 5.03 17.42 1.97
C ARG A 217 3.85 17.94 1.15
N THR A 218 2.65 17.62 1.60
CA THR A 218 1.39 17.96 0.91
C THR A 218 0.82 19.30 1.32
N ALA A 219 1.10 19.75 2.54
CA ALA A 219 0.76 21.09 3.01
C ALA A 219 1.83 21.58 3.98
N ALA A 220 2.17 22.87 3.88
CA ALA A 220 3.03 23.54 4.84
C ALA A 220 2.29 23.85 6.14
N ALA A 221 3.03 24.01 7.23
CA ALA A 221 2.45 24.43 8.50
C ALA A 221 1.83 25.83 8.38
N THR A 222 0.66 26.02 8.98
CA THR A 222 -0.05 27.32 9.02
C THR A 222 -0.57 27.58 10.42
N GLY A 223 -0.01 28.58 11.10
CA GLY A 223 -0.38 28.89 12.48
C GLY A 223 -0.13 27.69 13.40
N SER A 224 -1.19 27.14 14.00
CA SER A 224 -1.14 25.94 14.84
C SER A 224 -1.28 24.62 14.08
N SER A 225 -1.56 24.64 12.78
CA SER A 225 -1.69 23.43 11.97
C SER A 225 -0.30 22.98 11.48
N PRO A 226 0.16 21.77 11.81
CA PRO A 226 1.46 21.28 11.36
C PRO A 226 1.44 20.97 9.86
N SER A 227 2.64 20.91 9.24
CA SER A 227 2.79 20.39 7.87
C SER A 227 2.21 18.98 7.77
N THR A 228 1.61 18.65 6.63
CA THR A 228 1.09 17.30 6.35
C THR A 228 1.92 16.61 5.28
N TYR A 229 1.96 15.28 5.34
CA TYR A 229 2.76 14.47 4.45
C TYR A 229 2.02 13.22 3.99
N ILE A 230 2.40 12.73 2.81
CA ILE A 230 2.10 11.37 2.35
C ILE A 230 3.43 10.62 2.26
N LEU A 231 3.48 9.43 2.88
CA LEU A 231 4.59 8.48 2.74
C LEU A 231 4.14 7.36 1.80
N MET A 232 4.83 7.25 0.67
CA MET A 232 4.60 6.25 -0.38
C MET A 232 5.51 5.05 -0.08
N GLY A 233 4.93 4.01 0.51
CA GLY A 233 5.65 2.98 1.25
C GLY A 233 6.26 1.85 0.41
N GLY A 234 5.96 1.78 -0.88
CA GLY A 234 6.34 0.63 -1.72
C GLY A 234 5.92 -0.69 -1.06
N ASP A 235 6.84 -1.64 -1.03
CA ASP A 235 6.68 -2.98 -0.44
C ASP A 235 7.33 -3.11 0.94
N SER A 236 7.43 -1.99 1.67
CA SER A 236 7.77 -2.06 3.09
C SER A 236 6.82 -3.01 3.84
N PHE A 237 5.55 -3.08 3.42
CA PHE A 237 4.58 -4.08 3.85
C PHE A 237 3.50 -4.26 2.75
N HIS A 238 2.87 -5.43 2.70
CA HIS A 238 1.87 -5.78 1.68
C HIS A 238 0.44 -5.73 2.24
N HIS A 239 0.28 -5.90 3.56
CA HIS A 239 -1.01 -5.82 4.22
C HIS A 239 -0.89 -5.03 5.53
N GLY A 240 -1.92 -4.23 5.87
CA GLY A 240 -1.89 -3.32 7.01
C GLY A 240 -1.61 -4.00 8.37
N SER A 241 -1.87 -5.30 8.44
CA SER A 241 -1.60 -6.16 9.59
C SER A 241 -0.12 -6.43 9.88
N GLN A 242 0.78 -6.15 8.93
CA GLN A 242 2.23 -6.20 9.14
C GLN A 242 2.76 -4.94 9.83
N LEU A 243 2.05 -3.81 9.65
CA LEU A 243 2.40 -2.54 10.27
C LEU A 243 1.72 -2.37 11.63
N ARG A 244 0.45 -2.81 11.73
CA ARG A 244 -0.47 -2.51 12.84
C ARG A 244 -1.01 -3.78 13.52
N PRO A 245 -1.34 -3.69 14.82
CA PRO A 245 -1.21 -2.52 15.70
C PRO A 245 0.23 -2.27 16.19
N HIS A 246 0.48 -1.11 16.76
CA HIS A 246 1.76 -0.77 17.40
C HIS A 246 1.60 0.28 18.51
N LYS A 247 2.64 0.55 19.30
CA LYS A 247 2.60 1.49 20.46
C LYS A 247 2.10 2.92 20.19
N TYR A 248 2.10 3.35 18.93
CA TYR A 248 1.65 4.68 18.48
C TYR A 248 0.27 4.64 17.79
N ALA A 249 -0.20 3.44 17.41
CA ALA A 249 -1.54 3.17 16.92
C ALA A 249 -2.01 1.84 17.53
N PRO A 250 -2.38 1.84 18.82
CA PRO A 250 -2.82 0.63 19.49
C PRO A 250 -4.18 0.18 18.96
N LEU A 251 -4.44 -1.13 18.97
CA LEU A 251 -5.75 -1.69 18.63
C LEU A 251 -6.82 -1.06 19.56
N PRO A 252 -7.86 -0.41 19.02
CA PRO A 252 -8.86 0.26 19.84
C PRO A 252 -9.87 -0.76 20.40
N ASP A 253 -10.58 -0.36 21.45
CA ASP A 253 -11.58 -1.23 22.10
C ASP A 253 -12.82 -1.46 21.21
N GLU A 254 -13.11 -0.52 20.31
CA GLU A 254 -14.18 -0.59 19.31
C GLU A 254 -13.66 -0.20 17.93
N ILE A 255 -14.10 -0.94 16.90
CA ILE A 255 -13.64 -0.78 15.53
C ILE A 255 -14.86 -0.62 14.63
N GLU A 256 -14.88 0.47 13.88
CA GLU A 256 -15.84 0.70 12.80
C GLU A 256 -15.33 0.02 11.52
N LEU A 257 -16.00 -1.06 11.11
CA LEU A 257 -15.75 -1.68 9.82
C LEU A 257 -16.95 -1.48 8.90
N PRO A 258 -16.74 -1.22 7.59
CA PRO A 258 -17.84 -1.25 6.63
C PRO A 258 -18.45 -2.66 6.64
N LYS A 259 -19.79 -2.76 6.64
CA LYS A 259 -20.46 -4.06 6.57
C LYS A 259 -19.96 -4.84 5.35
N LEU A 260 -19.68 -6.12 5.55
CA LEU A 260 -19.51 -7.08 4.46
C LEU A 260 -20.77 -7.01 3.57
N GLN A 261 -20.66 -6.39 2.40
CA GLN A 261 -21.66 -6.62 1.38
C GLN A 261 -21.43 -8.06 0.91
N HIS A 262 -22.34 -8.98 1.28
CA HIS A 262 -22.48 -10.25 0.56
C HIS A 262 -23.01 -9.94 -0.85
N ASN A 263 -22.15 -9.36 -1.70
CA ASN A 263 -22.41 -9.28 -3.12
C ASN A 263 -21.56 -10.34 -3.80
N THR A 264 -22.18 -11.49 -4.03
CA THR A 264 -21.90 -12.29 -5.21
C THR A 264 -21.93 -11.37 -6.44
N LYS A 265 -20.81 -11.29 -7.16
CA LYS A 265 -20.52 -10.50 -8.37
C LYS A 265 -20.05 -9.07 -8.14
N SER A 266 -18.74 -8.87 -8.34
CA SER A 266 -18.15 -7.58 -8.68
C SER A 266 -18.59 -7.18 -10.10
N GLU A 267 -19.75 -6.55 -10.21
CA GLU A 267 -20.07 -5.77 -11.41
C GLU A 267 -19.52 -4.35 -11.20
N PHE A 268 -18.27 -4.15 -11.64
CA PHE A 268 -17.81 -2.82 -12.04
C PHE A 268 -18.72 -2.36 -13.18
N LYS A 269 -19.48 -1.29 -12.96
CA LYS A 269 -20.41 -0.74 -13.94
C LYS A 269 -19.67 -0.38 -15.24
N SER A 270 -19.87 -1.20 -16.26
CA SER A 270 -19.74 -0.79 -17.65
C SER A 270 -21.01 -0.03 -18.05
N ASP A 271 -20.83 1.09 -18.74
CA ASP A 271 -21.91 1.83 -19.39
C ASP A 271 -22.78 0.90 -20.24
N GLU A 272 -24.09 0.90 -19.99
CA GLU A 272 -25.08 0.63 -21.02
C GLU A 272 -26.44 1.24 -20.64
N THR A 273 -27.00 1.97 -21.59
CA THR A 273 -28.32 2.59 -21.54
C THR A 273 -29.38 1.53 -21.82
N VAL A 274 -30.32 1.33 -20.91
CA VAL A 274 -31.58 0.63 -21.23
C VAL A 274 -32.76 1.38 -20.60
N THR A 275 -33.57 1.96 -21.49
CA THR A 275 -34.91 2.48 -21.22
C THR A 275 -35.89 1.31 -21.16
N VAL A 276 -36.75 1.25 -20.14
CA VAL A 276 -38.06 0.60 -20.25
C VAL A 276 -39.10 1.40 -19.46
N ALA A 277 -40.19 1.73 -20.14
CA ALA A 277 -41.31 2.52 -19.66
C ALA A 277 -42.39 1.67 -18.97
N ALA A 278 -43.08 2.34 -18.03
CA ALA A 278 -44.50 2.28 -17.65
C ALA A 278 -45.20 0.92 -17.42
N GLU A 279 -45.77 0.74 -16.21
CA GLU A 279 -47.23 0.91 -16.01
C GLU A 279 -47.64 0.97 -14.51
N THR A 280 -48.27 2.10 -14.17
CA THR A 280 -49.37 2.39 -13.23
C THR A 280 -49.74 1.44 -12.07
N ASN A 281 -49.81 1.97 -10.83
CA ASN A 281 -51.10 2.38 -10.25
C ASN A 281 -50.99 3.26 -8.98
N ASN A 282 -52.05 4.05 -8.79
CA ASN A 282 -52.24 5.24 -7.94
C ASN A 282 -52.23 5.06 -6.41
N GLY A 283 -51.85 6.15 -5.70
CA GLY A 283 -52.12 6.36 -4.27
C GLY A 283 -51.51 7.63 -3.64
N SER A 284 -52.05 8.80 -4.00
CA SER A 284 -51.99 10.14 -3.34
C SER A 284 -51.84 10.12 -1.78
N THR A 285 -51.14 11.00 -1.03
CA THR A 285 -50.94 12.48 -1.05
C THR A 285 -49.75 12.89 -0.13
N GLY A 286 -49.10 14.03 -0.41
CA GLY A 286 -48.51 14.92 0.62
C GLY A 286 -47.01 15.22 0.48
N GLY A 287 -46.68 16.46 0.09
CA GLY A 287 -45.33 16.86 -0.34
C GLY A 287 -44.30 17.20 0.76
N THR A 288 -43.03 17.26 0.33
CA THR A 288 -42.05 18.33 0.59
C THR A 288 -40.73 17.95 -0.10
N SER A 289 -40.13 18.91 -0.80
CA SER A 289 -38.88 18.74 -1.53
C SER A 289 -37.71 18.41 -0.59
N LYS A 290 -37.04 17.28 -0.79
CA LYS A 290 -35.71 16.99 -0.28
C LYS A 290 -34.80 16.65 -1.44
N GLY A 291 -33.65 17.33 -1.52
CA GLY A 291 -32.55 17.01 -2.42
C GLY A 291 -32.02 15.59 -2.20
N PRO A 292 -31.13 15.09 -3.08
CA PRO A 292 -30.73 13.70 -3.06
C PRO A 292 -29.98 13.38 -1.76
N ASN A 293 -30.61 12.53 -0.94
CA ASN A 293 -29.96 11.85 0.18
C ASN A 293 -28.91 10.89 -0.39
N ILE A 294 -27.64 11.18 -0.12
CA ILE A 294 -26.55 10.21 -0.26
C ILE A 294 -26.81 9.11 0.77
N ALA A 295 -27.00 7.87 0.31
CA ALA A 295 -27.25 6.74 1.17
C ALA A 295 -26.06 6.51 2.11
N ALA A 296 -26.28 6.63 3.41
CA ALA A 296 -25.32 6.27 4.43
C ALA A 296 -24.99 4.77 4.31
N SER A 297 -23.75 4.46 3.93
CA SER A 297 -23.19 3.11 4.03
C SER A 297 -23.30 2.65 5.48
N HIS A 298 -23.97 1.52 5.70
CA HIS A 298 -24.25 1.00 7.04
C HIS A 298 -22.95 0.51 7.69
N LEU A 299 -22.50 1.18 8.75
CA LEU A 299 -21.34 0.80 9.57
C LEU A 299 -21.70 -0.36 10.53
N CYS A 300 -20.70 -1.16 10.92
CA CYS A 300 -20.81 -2.15 11.99
C CYS A 300 -19.71 -1.88 13.03
N PHE A 301 -20.10 -1.89 14.32
CA PHE A 301 -19.16 -1.79 15.43
C PHE A 301 -18.76 -3.19 15.87
N CYS A 302 -17.49 -3.54 15.68
CA CYS A 302 -16.90 -4.78 16.17
C CYS A 302 -16.09 -4.46 17.43
N PRO A 303 -16.28 -5.21 18.54
CA PRO A 303 -15.38 -5.09 19.68
C PRO A 303 -13.95 -5.48 19.28
N GLY A 304 -12.96 -4.63 19.58
CA GLY A 304 -11.56 -4.85 19.23
C GLY A 304 -10.98 -6.11 19.85
N HIS A 305 -11.45 -6.50 21.05
CA HIS A 305 -11.06 -7.73 21.73
C HIS A 305 -11.36 -9.00 20.92
N LEU A 306 -12.29 -8.96 19.95
CA LEU A 306 -12.52 -10.10 19.06
C LEU A 306 -11.28 -10.43 18.23
N PHE A 307 -10.55 -9.40 17.78
CA PHE A 307 -9.33 -9.60 17.01
C PHE A 307 -8.15 -10.07 17.90
N GLU A 308 -8.17 -9.75 19.20
CA GLU A 308 -7.20 -10.30 20.15
C GLU A 308 -7.28 -11.84 20.25
N SER A 309 -8.46 -12.44 20.01
CA SER A 309 -8.65 -13.91 20.04
C SER A 309 -7.98 -14.66 18.87
N VAL A 310 -7.80 -13.96 17.74
CA VAL A 310 -7.09 -14.48 16.55
C VAL A 310 -5.65 -13.97 16.48
N HIS A 311 -5.26 -13.07 17.39
CA HIS A 311 -3.92 -12.50 17.39
C HIS A 311 -2.85 -13.57 17.66
N PRO A 312 -1.76 -13.62 16.87
CA PRO A 312 -0.75 -14.67 17.01
C PRO A 312 -0.03 -14.72 18.36
N THR A 313 0.00 -13.63 19.13
CA THR A 313 0.58 -13.63 20.50
C THR A 313 -0.18 -14.51 21.49
N HIS A 314 -1.44 -14.84 21.22
CA HIS A 314 -2.26 -15.73 22.06
C HIS A 314 -2.30 -17.18 21.55
N ARG A 315 -1.56 -17.48 20.48
CA ARG A 315 -1.58 -18.78 19.81
C ARG A 315 -0.19 -19.40 19.79
N HIS A 316 -0.16 -20.72 19.61
CA HIS A 316 1.09 -21.37 19.27
C HIS A 316 1.45 -20.99 17.84
N ILE A 317 2.64 -20.42 17.65
CA ILE A 317 3.16 -20.02 16.35
C ILE A 317 4.49 -20.72 16.09
N PRO A 318 4.86 -20.95 14.82
CA PRO A 318 6.15 -21.54 14.49
C PRO A 318 7.33 -20.78 15.10
N ALA A 319 8.38 -21.51 15.47
CA ALA A 319 9.53 -20.96 16.21
C ALA A 319 10.24 -19.80 15.46
N HIS A 320 10.30 -19.87 14.12
CA HIS A 320 10.91 -18.84 13.28
C HIS A 320 10.15 -17.51 13.33
N TYR A 321 8.83 -17.51 13.57
CA TYR A 321 8.07 -16.28 13.84
C TYR A 321 8.15 -15.85 15.29
N GLN A 322 8.19 -16.81 16.24
CA GLN A 322 8.24 -16.51 17.67
C GLN A 322 9.48 -15.68 18.06
N ALA A 323 10.63 -15.97 17.46
CA ALA A 323 11.86 -15.22 17.68
C ALA A 323 11.66 -13.72 17.43
N HIS A 324 10.99 -13.36 16.34
CA HIS A 324 10.68 -11.97 16.03
C HIS A 324 9.54 -11.41 16.90
N MET A 325 8.42 -12.11 17.00
CA MET A 325 7.23 -11.61 17.68
C MET A 325 7.49 -11.36 19.18
N SER A 326 8.41 -12.10 19.78
CA SER A 326 8.83 -11.91 21.18
C SER A 326 9.39 -10.52 21.49
N ALA A 327 9.91 -9.81 20.48
CA ALA A 327 10.45 -8.46 20.63
C ALA A 327 9.39 -7.40 20.98
N TYR A 328 8.10 -7.69 20.77
CA TYR A 328 6.99 -6.77 21.04
C TYR A 328 6.39 -6.90 22.44
N HIS A 329 7.01 -7.67 23.35
CA HIS A 329 6.51 -7.92 24.71
C HIS A 329 5.10 -8.57 24.78
N ALA A 330 4.65 -9.17 23.67
CA ALA A 330 3.45 -9.99 23.54
C ALA A 330 2.09 -9.32 23.81
N ASP A 331 2.00 -7.99 23.85
CA ASP A 331 0.70 -7.30 23.97
C ASP A 331 0.00 -7.22 22.59
N PRO A 332 -1.12 -7.92 22.37
CA PRO A 332 -1.84 -7.91 21.09
C PRO A 332 -2.36 -6.51 20.70
N LYS A 333 -2.50 -5.58 21.66
CA LYS A 333 -2.92 -4.20 21.33
C LYS A 333 -1.80 -3.37 20.71
N THR A 334 -0.55 -3.81 20.79
CA THR A 334 0.61 -3.05 20.32
C THR A 334 1.62 -3.88 19.53
N THR A 335 1.22 -5.08 19.11
CA THR A 335 2.02 -5.99 18.29
C THR A 335 1.31 -6.20 16.95
N PRO A 336 1.97 -6.07 15.80
CA PRO A 336 1.35 -6.39 14.52
C PRO A 336 0.89 -7.85 14.47
N PHE A 337 -0.20 -8.12 13.75
CA PHE A 337 -0.68 -9.49 13.59
C PHE A 337 0.32 -10.34 12.82
N PHE A 338 0.98 -9.75 11.81
CA PHE A 338 1.90 -10.49 10.96
C PHE A 338 3.26 -9.80 10.89
N THR A 339 4.24 -10.56 10.46
CA THR A 339 5.54 -10.10 9.98
C THR A 339 5.75 -10.59 8.55
N ILE A 340 6.90 -10.27 7.96
CA ILE A 340 7.32 -10.79 6.65
C ILE A 340 7.43 -12.32 6.73
N SER A 341 6.86 -12.99 5.73
CA SER A 341 6.86 -14.43 5.67
C SER A 341 8.28 -15.01 5.64
N GLN A 342 8.45 -16.15 6.30
CA GLN A 342 9.69 -16.90 6.35
C GLN A 342 9.36 -18.37 6.52
N THR A 343 9.92 -19.24 5.70
CA THR A 343 9.79 -20.69 5.88
C THR A 343 10.70 -21.18 7.01
N GLU A 344 10.53 -22.44 7.46
CA GLU A 344 11.38 -23.03 8.50
C GLU A 344 12.87 -23.10 8.11
N ASP A 345 13.17 -23.26 6.81
CA ASP A 345 14.53 -23.24 6.27
C ASP A 345 15.04 -21.82 5.94
N GLY A 346 14.24 -20.79 6.25
CA GLY A 346 14.64 -19.38 6.18
C GLY A 346 14.39 -18.69 4.84
N GLN A 347 13.70 -19.34 3.89
CA GLN A 347 13.33 -18.71 2.61
C GLN A 347 12.26 -17.64 2.81
N THR A 348 12.35 -16.57 2.04
CA THR A 348 11.48 -15.40 2.12
C THR A 348 11.57 -14.61 0.81
N LEU A 349 10.58 -13.74 0.55
CA LEU A 349 10.63 -12.79 -0.57
C LEU A 349 11.58 -11.61 -0.31
N ALA A 350 11.95 -11.36 0.96
CA ALA A 350 12.86 -10.28 1.31
C ALA A 350 14.32 -10.64 1.00
N VAL A 351 15.08 -9.71 0.41
CA VAL A 351 16.53 -9.89 0.22
C VAL A 351 17.31 -9.90 1.54
N ASP A 352 16.81 -9.18 2.54
CA ASP A 352 17.27 -9.21 3.93
C ASP A 352 16.05 -9.02 4.86
N ILE A 353 15.62 -10.11 5.48
CA ILE A 353 14.40 -10.12 6.29
C ILE A 353 14.51 -9.28 7.57
N ASP A 354 15.68 -9.22 8.19
CA ASP A 354 15.87 -8.51 9.46
C ASP A 354 15.87 -7.00 9.24
N GLU A 355 16.51 -6.56 8.16
CA GLU A 355 16.47 -5.16 7.74
C GLU A 355 15.08 -4.77 7.25
N ALA A 356 14.36 -5.65 6.53
CA ALA A 356 12.98 -5.38 6.10
C ALA A 356 12.03 -5.23 7.30
N ARG A 357 12.16 -6.10 8.30
CA ARG A 357 11.42 -5.99 9.57
C ARG A 357 11.78 -4.72 10.33
N LYS A 358 13.04 -4.27 10.26
CA LYS A 358 13.48 -2.99 10.83
C LYS A 358 12.87 -1.80 10.08
N THR A 359 12.80 -1.86 8.76
CA THR A 359 12.09 -0.87 7.93
C THR A 359 10.62 -0.74 8.35
N ILE A 360 9.90 -1.84 8.54
CA ILE A 360 8.52 -1.82 9.06
C ILE A 360 8.45 -1.12 10.43
N ARG A 361 9.36 -1.46 11.36
CA ARG A 361 9.41 -0.80 12.69
C ARG A 361 9.69 0.70 12.59
N ASN A 362 10.54 1.13 11.67
CA ASN A 362 10.84 2.54 11.44
C ASN A 362 9.66 3.29 10.80
N LEU A 363 8.76 2.61 10.08
CA LEU A 363 7.51 3.19 9.58
C LEU A 363 6.45 3.40 10.66
N GLN A 364 6.46 2.64 11.75
CA GLN A 364 5.44 2.75 12.81
C GLN A 364 5.32 4.15 13.44
N PRO A 365 6.42 4.90 13.71
CA PRO A 365 6.34 6.32 14.06
C PRO A 365 5.59 7.19 13.04
N PHE A 366 5.83 6.99 11.74
CA PHE A 366 5.14 7.73 10.67
C PHE A 366 3.65 7.37 10.66
N ASP A 367 3.32 6.08 10.77
CA ASP A 367 1.94 5.62 10.86
C ASP A 367 1.22 6.13 12.12
N GLY A 368 1.94 6.30 13.22
CA GLY A 368 1.40 6.91 14.45
C GLY A 368 1.22 8.42 14.39
N ALA A 369 1.93 9.14 13.51
CA ALA A 369 1.93 10.60 13.47
C ALA A 369 0.67 11.16 12.79
N ASP A 370 -0.14 11.96 13.47
CA ASP A 370 -1.41 12.49 12.93
C ASP A 370 -1.29 13.34 11.66
N ASN A 371 -0.08 13.74 11.28
CA ASN A 371 0.19 14.55 10.11
C ASN A 371 0.91 13.80 8.97
N VAL A 372 1.04 12.47 9.05
CA VAL A 372 1.59 11.64 7.96
C VAL A 372 0.59 10.57 7.57
N LEU A 373 0.23 10.47 6.29
CA LEU A 373 -0.54 9.35 5.74
C LEU A 373 0.43 8.35 5.09
N VAL A 374 0.51 7.14 5.63
CA VAL A 374 1.31 6.04 5.06
C VAL A 374 0.42 5.23 4.11
N ILE A 375 0.86 5.05 2.87
CA ILE A 375 0.19 4.24 1.84
C ILE A 375 1.22 3.26 1.28
N ALA A 376 1.05 1.97 1.54
CA ALA A 376 1.81 0.92 0.85
C ALA A 376 1.21 0.67 -0.55
N ALA A 377 2.01 0.11 -1.45
CA ALA A 377 1.56 -0.18 -2.82
C ALA A 377 0.33 -1.09 -2.84
N HIS A 378 0.31 -2.11 -2.00
CA HIS A 378 -0.68 -3.19 -2.00
C HIS A 378 -1.82 -3.04 -0.97
N ASP A 379 -1.92 -1.89 -0.29
CA ASP A 379 -3.02 -1.66 0.66
C ASP A 379 -4.34 -1.35 -0.07
N ILE A 380 -5.01 -2.41 -0.52
CA ILE A 380 -6.31 -2.32 -1.20
C ILE A 380 -7.39 -1.74 -0.30
N THR A 381 -7.20 -1.74 1.02
CA THR A 381 -8.21 -1.22 1.93
C THR A 381 -8.33 0.31 1.87
N MET A 382 -7.31 0.97 1.30
CA MET A 382 -7.35 2.39 0.96
C MET A 382 -8.17 2.68 -0.30
N ALA A 383 -8.46 1.69 -1.14
CA ALA A 383 -9.22 1.88 -2.39
C ALA A 383 -10.63 2.43 -2.14
N ASP A 384 -11.27 1.96 -1.06
CA ASP A 384 -12.59 2.42 -0.62
C ASP A 384 -12.55 3.71 0.22
N VAL A 385 -11.36 4.26 0.49
CA VAL A 385 -11.14 5.44 1.33
C VAL A 385 -10.76 6.65 0.49
N ILE A 386 -9.92 6.42 -0.53
CA ILE A 386 -9.50 7.44 -1.48
C ILE A 386 -10.71 7.79 -2.37
N ASP A 387 -11.26 8.98 -2.15
CA ASP A 387 -12.45 9.46 -2.88
C ASP A 387 -12.10 10.24 -4.15
N THR A 388 -10.83 10.59 -4.34
CA THR A 388 -10.34 11.33 -5.50
C THR A 388 -9.03 10.74 -6.03
N TYR A 389 -9.14 9.95 -7.09
CA TYR A 389 -8.02 9.48 -7.90
C TYR A 389 -7.70 10.46 -9.02
N PHE A 390 -6.47 10.39 -9.55
CA PHE A 390 -6.13 11.00 -10.83
C PHE A 390 -7.10 10.52 -11.93
N PRO A 391 -7.57 11.41 -12.82
CA PRO A 391 -7.24 12.84 -12.94
C PRO A 391 -8.15 13.78 -12.12
N ASN A 392 -9.10 13.23 -11.37
CA ASN A 392 -10.23 13.98 -10.79
C ASN A 392 -9.87 14.77 -9.54
N GLY A 393 -8.67 14.56 -8.97
CA GLY A 393 -8.23 15.34 -7.82
C GLY A 393 -6.83 14.99 -7.33
N ARG A 394 -6.43 15.71 -6.29
CA ARG A 394 -5.16 15.54 -5.59
C ARG A 394 -5.42 14.91 -4.22
N ALA A 395 -4.39 14.27 -3.68
CA ALA A 395 -4.38 13.70 -2.35
C ALA A 395 -3.94 14.70 -1.26
N ASN A 396 -3.58 15.94 -1.62
CA ASN A 396 -3.01 16.92 -0.67
C ASN A 396 -3.92 17.26 0.52
N ASP A 397 -5.23 17.13 0.37
CA ASP A 397 -6.25 17.39 1.39
C ASP A 397 -6.68 16.13 2.17
N TRP A 398 -5.92 15.02 2.06
CA TRP A 398 -6.20 13.73 2.70
C TRP A 398 -6.55 13.86 4.19
N LYS A 399 -5.88 14.77 4.91
CA LYS A 399 -6.09 14.99 6.35
C LYS A 399 -7.44 15.64 6.61
N GLN A 400 -7.85 16.58 5.78
CA GLN A 400 -9.16 17.23 5.88
C GLN A 400 -10.28 16.26 5.51
N LYS A 401 -10.03 15.37 4.55
CA LYS A 401 -10.93 14.27 4.15
C LYS A 401 -10.99 13.11 5.16
N GLY A 402 -10.09 13.09 6.15
CA GLY A 402 -10.02 12.06 7.19
C GLY A 402 -9.64 10.67 6.66
N TRP A 403 -8.86 10.60 5.58
CA TRP A 403 -8.49 9.32 4.95
C TRP A 403 -7.74 8.41 5.91
N LYS A 404 -6.81 8.96 6.71
CA LYS A 404 -6.02 8.18 7.65
C LYS A 404 -6.90 7.49 8.69
N GLU A 405 -7.84 8.21 9.29
CA GLU A 405 -8.73 7.70 10.33
C GLU A 405 -9.69 6.64 9.74
N LYS A 406 -10.22 6.90 8.55
CA LYS A 406 -11.14 5.98 7.85
C LYS A 406 -10.47 4.68 7.39
N GLY A 407 -9.19 4.72 7.04
CA GLY A 407 -8.44 3.57 6.51
C GLY A 407 -7.70 2.74 7.56
N ARG A 408 -7.31 3.35 8.70
CA ARG A 408 -6.35 2.77 9.67
C ARG A 408 -6.59 1.30 10.04
N TRP A 409 -7.86 0.93 10.25
CA TRP A 409 -8.25 -0.39 10.75
C TRP A 409 -8.99 -1.25 9.73
N ARG A 410 -9.11 -0.81 8.46
CA ARG A 410 -9.93 -1.53 7.47
C ARG A 410 -9.40 -2.90 7.10
N PHE A 411 -8.09 -3.12 7.19
CA PHE A 411 -7.45 -4.43 6.99
C PHE A 411 -7.99 -5.53 7.93
N LEU A 412 -8.58 -5.16 9.07
CA LEU A 412 -9.18 -6.14 9.98
C LEU A 412 -10.43 -6.81 9.39
N LYS A 413 -11.05 -6.22 8.35
CA LYS A 413 -12.12 -6.86 7.59
C LYS A 413 -11.70 -8.22 7.05
N ASP A 414 -10.44 -8.35 6.64
CA ASP A 414 -9.91 -9.59 6.05
C ASP A 414 -9.67 -10.68 7.11
N LEU A 415 -9.63 -10.30 8.39
CA LEU A 415 -9.55 -11.22 9.54
C LEU A 415 -10.91 -11.62 10.12
N LEU A 416 -12.03 -11.08 9.62
CA LEU A 416 -13.36 -11.44 10.11
C LEU A 416 -13.67 -12.95 9.97
N PRO A 417 -13.33 -13.64 8.87
CA PRO A 417 -13.56 -15.08 8.78
C PRO A 417 -12.79 -15.86 9.86
N ALA A 418 -11.56 -15.46 10.16
CA ALA A 418 -10.77 -16.06 11.23
C ALA A 418 -11.42 -15.87 12.61
N VAL A 419 -11.99 -14.69 12.87
CA VAL A 419 -12.72 -14.41 14.11
C VAL A 419 -13.95 -15.32 14.24
N GLU A 420 -14.72 -15.51 13.17
CA GLU A 420 -15.89 -16.39 13.21
C GLU A 420 -15.52 -17.86 13.43
N ILE A 421 -14.42 -18.33 12.81
CA ILE A 421 -13.88 -19.68 13.08
C ILE A 421 -13.46 -19.83 14.54
N ALA A 422 -12.76 -18.84 15.10
CA ALA A 422 -12.30 -18.88 16.50
C ALA A 422 -13.48 -18.96 17.49
N LYS A 423 -14.56 -18.21 17.23
CA LYS A 423 -15.79 -18.27 18.05
C LYS A 423 -16.45 -19.64 17.99
N GLN A 424 -16.51 -20.25 16.82
CA GLN A 424 -17.09 -21.60 16.65
C GLN A 424 -16.28 -22.63 17.43
N GLU A 425 -14.95 -22.59 17.32
CA GLU A 425 -14.04 -23.49 18.05
C GLU A 425 -14.15 -23.33 19.58
N GLU A 426 -14.37 -22.12 20.07
CA GLU A 426 -14.57 -21.86 21.51
C GLU A 426 -15.92 -22.44 22.00
N GLN A 427 -17.00 -22.21 21.27
CA GLN A 427 -18.33 -22.77 21.58
C GLN A 427 -18.33 -24.30 21.58
N GLU A 428 -17.63 -24.92 20.63
CA GLU A 428 -17.48 -26.38 20.57
C GLU A 428 -16.71 -26.93 21.78
N LYS A 429 -15.63 -26.26 22.22
CA LYS A 429 -14.88 -26.63 23.42
C LYS A 429 -15.73 -26.53 24.68
N GLU A 430 -16.52 -25.46 24.83
CA GLU A 430 -17.43 -25.30 25.97
C GLU A 430 -18.50 -26.40 26.01
N GLN A 431 -19.08 -26.74 24.85
CA GLN A 431 -20.06 -27.82 24.76
C GLN A 431 -19.45 -29.18 25.12
N GLN A 432 -18.22 -29.47 24.66
CA GLN A 432 -17.51 -30.70 25.00
C GLN A 432 -17.19 -30.78 26.50
N GLN A 433 -16.75 -29.68 27.12
CA GLN A 433 -16.49 -29.63 28.56
C GLN A 433 -17.78 -29.82 29.38
N GLN A 434 -18.88 -29.21 28.97
CA GLN A 434 -20.17 -29.39 29.63
C GLN A 434 -20.71 -30.83 29.49
N GLN A 435 -20.44 -31.51 28.38
CA GLN A 435 -20.79 -32.92 28.20
C GLN A 435 -19.93 -33.84 29.07
N GLN A 436 -18.63 -33.56 29.18
CA GLN A 436 -17.71 -34.32 30.05
C GLN A 436 -18.00 -34.13 31.54
N GLN A 437 -18.51 -32.97 31.96
CA GLN A 437 -18.93 -32.72 33.34
C GLN A 437 -20.28 -33.37 33.70
N LYS A 438 -21.07 -33.75 32.68
CA LYS A 438 -22.37 -34.41 32.84
C LYS A 438 -22.30 -35.95 32.72
N ALA A 439 -21.19 -36.48 32.24
CA ALA A 439 -20.88 -37.91 32.16
C ALA A 439 -20.08 -38.34 33.40
#